data_AF-A0A1L9NVJ8-F1
#
_entry.id   AF-A0A1L9NVJ8-F1
#
_cell.length_a   1.000
_cell.length_b   1.000
_cell.length_c   1.000
_cell.angle_alpha   90.00
_cell.angle_beta   90.00
_cell.angle_gamma   90.00
#
_symmetry.space_group_name_H-M   'P 1'
#
loop_
_entity.id
_entity.type
_entity.pdbx_description
1 polymer ?
#
loop_
_entity_poly.entity_id
_entity_poly.type
_entity_poly.pdbx_seq_one_letter_code
_entity_poly.pdbx_strand_id
1 'polypeptide(L)'
;MTLHPNPTAQTPAEQKLLAECAGPARIMFGEGCVPEKESDDNLIRASFLRDLLLSEAGLGAKGLRIRGAWISGKLDLQGARLSCDLSFTQCHFTDVLELVNARMRGLIFSGCELPGLSADNVVLDGALFIRAGTRMSGEMSLSGAHINGDVQLVDCSILSQTQDAIFAPSMTVEGSLYLGNYPYSGEVTSLTCKGALFFLSLATKHDVFVTNVATSVQDEFGAGGIFQATEEHGRDIALSFARARIEGLLFFKDNQIGRGIVNLSGARCARLRDEPEGPGASYPIRLEGLTYEGFSQHTDTSVQNRLAWLERRPEEMGFTAQTYEQLARVLMQNGQRADARSVLCGSADHWSWHVL
;
A
#
# COMPACT_ATOMS: atom_id res chain seq x y z
N MET A 1 -21.75 -42.14 4.90
CA MET A 1 -22.63 -41.31 4.06
C MET A 1 -22.42 -39.87 4.46
N THR A 2 -21.43 -39.22 3.86
CA THR A 2 -21.20 -37.78 4.01
C THR A 2 -22.31 -37.06 3.26
N LEU A 3 -23.24 -36.47 4.02
CA LEU A 3 -24.26 -35.58 3.51
C LEU A 3 -23.55 -34.46 2.76
N HIS A 4 -23.54 -34.52 1.43
CA HIS A 4 -23.20 -33.37 0.61
C HIS A 4 -24.35 -32.37 0.81
N PRO A 5 -24.10 -31.15 1.32
CA PRO A 5 -25.14 -30.15 1.42
C PRO A 5 -25.65 -29.84 0.01
N ASN A 6 -26.98 -29.79 -0.11
CA ASN A 6 -27.68 -29.46 -1.34
C ASN A 6 -27.20 -28.07 -1.83
N PRO A 7 -26.67 -27.90 -3.06
CA PRO A 7 -26.04 -26.66 -3.51
C PRO A 7 -26.97 -25.43 -3.54
N THR A 8 -28.27 -25.61 -3.32
CA THR A 8 -29.30 -24.56 -3.36
C THR A 8 -29.87 -24.15 -1.99
N ALA A 9 -29.62 -24.90 -0.92
CA ALA A 9 -30.13 -24.53 0.40
C ALA A 9 -29.24 -23.44 1.04
N GLN A 10 -29.84 -22.37 1.54
CA GLN A 10 -29.12 -21.29 2.24
C GLN A 10 -28.59 -21.79 3.59
N THR A 11 -27.35 -21.43 3.93
CA THR A 11 -26.82 -21.68 5.28
C THR A 11 -27.54 -20.81 6.32
N PRO A 12 -27.54 -21.18 7.62
CA PRO A 12 -28.06 -20.31 8.68
C PRO A 12 -27.44 -18.90 8.66
N ALA A 13 -26.13 -18.80 8.41
CA ALA A 13 -25.45 -17.52 8.25
C ALA A 13 -25.99 -16.70 7.06
N GLU A 14 -26.24 -17.33 5.91
CA GLU A 14 -26.80 -16.64 4.73
C GLU A 14 -28.24 -16.17 4.97
N GLN A 15 -29.06 -16.97 5.66
CA GLN A 15 -30.41 -16.56 6.06
C GLN A 15 -30.38 -15.36 7.02
N LYS A 16 -29.47 -15.39 7.99
CA LYS A 16 -29.24 -14.26 8.91
C LYS A 16 -28.78 -13.01 8.15
N LEU A 17 -27.88 -13.16 7.18
CA LEU A 17 -27.40 -12.06 6.35
C LEU A 17 -28.58 -11.36 5.66
N LEU A 18 -29.47 -12.10 5.01
CA LEU A 18 -30.64 -11.53 4.33
C LEU A 18 -31.62 -10.85 5.29
N ALA A 19 -31.79 -11.41 6.50
CA ALA A 19 -32.71 -10.86 7.48
C ALA A 19 -32.21 -9.52 8.06
N GLU A 20 -30.89 -9.35 8.19
CA GLU A 20 -30.28 -8.21 8.90
C GLU A 20 -29.61 -7.18 7.98
N CYS A 21 -29.42 -7.46 6.68
CA CYS A 21 -28.67 -6.61 5.74
C CYS A 21 -29.26 -5.21 5.51
N ALA A 22 -30.54 -5.00 5.82
CA ALA A 22 -31.18 -3.69 5.77
C ALA A 22 -30.79 -2.78 6.96
N GLY A 23 -30.30 -3.38 8.05
CA GLY A 23 -29.97 -2.69 9.29
C GLY A 23 -28.70 -1.83 9.19
N PRO A 24 -28.58 -0.77 10.01
CA PRO A 24 -27.37 0.06 10.06
C PRO A 24 -26.24 -0.56 10.90
N ALA A 25 -26.51 -1.66 11.58
CA ALA A 25 -25.59 -2.36 12.47
C ALA A 25 -24.66 -3.29 11.67
N ARG A 26 -23.54 -3.69 12.29
CA ARG A 26 -22.67 -4.72 11.72
C ARG A 26 -23.23 -6.09 12.10
N ILE A 27 -23.50 -6.94 11.12
CA ILE A 27 -24.04 -8.28 11.31
C ILE A 27 -22.93 -9.18 11.82
N MET A 28 -23.13 -9.81 12.98
CA MET A 28 -22.13 -10.68 13.60
C MET A 28 -22.41 -12.15 13.32
N PHE A 29 -21.36 -12.87 12.95
CA PHE A 29 -21.35 -14.31 12.70
C PHE A 29 -20.40 -15.00 13.68
N GLY A 30 -20.75 -16.21 14.10
CA GLY A 30 -20.03 -16.94 15.15
C GLY A 30 -19.77 -16.09 16.41
N GLU A 31 -18.55 -16.14 16.93
CA GLU A 31 -18.09 -15.35 18.09
C GLU A 31 -17.70 -13.90 17.73
N GLY A 32 -17.70 -13.55 16.44
CA GLY A 32 -17.28 -12.24 15.95
C GLY A 32 -15.76 -12.01 16.00
N CYS A 33 -14.93 -13.02 16.26
CA CYS A 33 -13.50 -13.04 15.98
C CYS A 33 -13.23 -13.64 14.59
N VAL A 34 -11.98 -13.59 14.10
CA VAL A 34 -11.62 -14.31 12.87
C VAL A 34 -11.90 -15.80 13.09
N PRO A 35 -12.77 -16.43 12.28
CA PRO A 35 -13.09 -17.84 12.46
C PRO A 35 -11.89 -18.71 12.07
N GLU A 36 -11.50 -19.65 12.94
CA GLU A 36 -10.44 -20.64 12.65
C GLU A 36 -10.93 -21.79 11.76
N LYS A 37 -12.24 -22.02 11.72
CA LYS A 37 -12.89 -23.05 10.91
C LYS A 37 -14.28 -22.60 10.44
N GLU A 38 -14.70 -23.13 9.30
CA GLU A 38 -16.07 -22.98 8.83
C GLU A 38 -17.08 -23.71 9.72
N SER A 39 -18.26 -23.11 9.88
CA SER A 39 -19.44 -23.69 10.50
C SER A 39 -20.70 -23.11 9.86
N ASP A 40 -21.85 -23.75 10.07
CA ASP A 40 -23.13 -23.27 9.53
C ASP A 40 -23.50 -21.84 10.01
N ASP A 41 -22.98 -21.42 11.16
CA ASP A 41 -23.24 -20.11 11.78
C ASP A 41 -22.32 -18.99 11.28
N ASN A 42 -21.26 -19.31 10.52
CA ASN A 42 -20.32 -18.34 9.97
C ASN A 42 -20.08 -18.44 8.46
N LEU A 43 -20.45 -19.57 7.84
CA LEU A 43 -20.18 -19.86 6.45
C LEU A 43 -21.13 -19.08 5.52
N ILE A 44 -20.55 -18.18 4.74
CA ILE A 44 -21.22 -17.45 3.67
C ILE A 44 -20.55 -17.84 2.35
N ARG A 45 -21.30 -18.41 1.41
CA ARG A 45 -20.73 -18.73 0.10
C ARG A 45 -20.49 -17.44 -0.68
N ALA A 46 -19.35 -17.35 -1.33
CA ALA A 46 -18.98 -16.20 -2.14
C ALA A 46 -19.95 -15.96 -3.31
N SER A 47 -20.49 -17.03 -3.91
CA SER A 47 -21.51 -16.93 -4.96
C SER A 47 -22.81 -16.28 -4.44
N PHE A 48 -23.26 -16.67 -3.25
CA PHE A 48 -24.42 -16.07 -2.61
C PHE A 48 -24.19 -14.59 -2.27
N LEU A 49 -23.03 -14.29 -1.68
CA LEU A 49 -22.66 -12.92 -1.33
C LEU A 49 -22.57 -12.03 -2.58
N ARG A 50 -22.01 -12.56 -3.67
CA ARG A 50 -21.96 -11.90 -4.97
C ARG A 50 -23.36 -11.54 -5.48
N ASP A 51 -24.30 -12.48 -5.47
CA ASP A 51 -25.66 -12.24 -5.97
C ASP A 51 -26.41 -11.20 -5.11
N LEU A 52 -26.21 -11.21 -3.79
CA LEU A 52 -26.72 -10.18 -2.89
C LEU A 52 -26.13 -8.80 -3.21
N LEU A 53 -24.81 -8.72 -3.43
CA LEU A 53 -24.13 -7.47 -3.76
C LEU A 53 -24.54 -6.92 -5.12
N LEU A 54 -24.68 -7.77 -6.15
CA LEU A 54 -25.05 -7.31 -7.49
C LEU A 54 -26.52 -6.88 -7.59
N SER A 55 -27.40 -7.47 -6.79
CA SER A 55 -28.80 -7.03 -6.72
C SER A 55 -28.98 -5.80 -5.83
N GLU A 56 -28.05 -5.56 -4.91
CA GLU A 56 -28.14 -4.62 -3.79
C GLU A 56 -29.47 -4.73 -3.01
N ALA A 57 -30.15 -5.88 -3.13
CA ALA A 57 -31.51 -6.04 -2.65
C ALA A 57 -31.52 -6.09 -1.13
N GLY A 58 -32.20 -5.13 -0.52
CA GLY A 58 -32.34 -5.04 0.92
C GLY A 58 -31.10 -4.52 1.65
N LEU A 59 -30.03 -4.11 0.97
CA LEU A 59 -28.89 -3.48 1.64
C LEU A 59 -29.27 -2.10 2.17
N GLY A 60 -28.97 -1.85 3.44
CA GLY A 60 -29.15 -0.53 4.04
C GLY A 60 -28.22 0.52 3.42
N ALA A 61 -28.47 1.80 3.69
CA ALA A 61 -27.69 2.92 3.13
C ALA A 61 -26.19 2.88 3.46
N LYS A 62 -25.79 2.14 4.51
CA LYS A 62 -24.40 1.94 4.94
C LYS A 62 -23.70 0.77 4.23
N GLY A 63 -24.37 0.10 3.30
CA GLY A 63 -23.83 -1.05 2.56
C GLY A 63 -23.68 -2.32 3.38
N LEU A 64 -22.83 -3.22 2.91
CA LEU A 64 -22.57 -4.50 3.55
C LEU A 64 -21.61 -4.31 4.73
N ARG A 65 -22.03 -4.73 5.93
CA ARG A 65 -21.20 -4.66 7.15
C ARG A 65 -21.29 -5.97 7.91
N ILE A 66 -20.26 -6.80 7.78
CA ILE A 66 -20.24 -8.13 8.39
C ILE A 66 -19.03 -8.31 9.32
N ARG A 67 -19.20 -9.16 10.35
CA ARG A 67 -18.17 -9.52 11.31
C ARG A 67 -18.10 -11.02 11.56
N GLY A 68 -16.91 -11.61 11.58
CA GLY A 68 -16.76 -13.03 11.97
C GLY A 68 -17.17 -14.04 10.90
N ALA A 69 -17.38 -13.59 9.66
CA ALA A 69 -17.83 -14.46 8.57
C ALA A 69 -16.66 -15.25 7.96
N TRP A 70 -16.92 -16.51 7.62
CA TRP A 70 -16.09 -17.36 6.77
C TRP A 70 -16.65 -17.31 5.34
N ILE A 71 -15.93 -16.64 4.43
CA ILE A 71 -16.34 -16.45 3.05
C ILE A 71 -15.69 -17.55 2.21
N SER A 72 -16.51 -18.51 1.79
CA SER A 72 -16.05 -19.71 1.07
C SER A 72 -16.26 -19.58 -0.43
N GLY A 73 -15.19 -19.84 -1.17
CA GLY A 73 -15.09 -19.71 -2.61
C GLY A 73 -14.67 -18.31 -3.06
N LYS A 74 -14.53 -18.18 -4.38
CA LYS A 74 -14.08 -16.97 -5.06
C LYS A 74 -15.17 -15.90 -5.12
N LEU A 75 -14.99 -14.78 -4.40
CA LEU A 75 -15.87 -13.62 -4.51
C LEU A 75 -15.43 -12.76 -5.70
N ASP A 76 -16.08 -12.97 -6.83
CA ASP A 76 -15.81 -12.27 -8.08
C ASP A 76 -16.82 -11.14 -8.31
N LEU A 77 -16.35 -9.90 -8.14
CA LEU A 77 -17.10 -8.67 -8.41
C LEU A 77 -16.43 -7.87 -9.55
N GLN A 78 -15.70 -8.53 -10.45
CA GLN A 78 -15.06 -7.87 -11.58
C GLN A 78 -16.09 -7.15 -12.46
N GLY A 79 -15.79 -5.90 -12.83
CA GLY A 79 -16.68 -5.05 -13.61
C GLY A 79 -17.99 -4.66 -12.91
N ALA A 80 -18.21 -5.07 -11.66
CA ALA A 80 -19.42 -4.76 -10.92
C ALA A 80 -19.48 -3.26 -10.59
N ARG A 81 -20.70 -2.73 -10.48
CA ARG A 81 -20.95 -1.37 -10.00
C ARG A 81 -21.84 -1.45 -8.78
N LEU A 82 -21.27 -1.18 -7.61
CA LEU A 82 -21.97 -1.15 -6.33
C LEU A 82 -22.14 0.31 -5.91
N SER A 83 -23.30 0.65 -5.39
CA SER A 83 -23.58 1.99 -4.86
C SER A 83 -23.21 2.11 -3.37
N CYS A 84 -22.74 1.02 -2.76
CA CYS A 84 -22.55 0.88 -1.33
C CYS A 84 -21.11 0.58 -0.90
N ASP A 85 -20.85 0.67 0.42
CA ASP A 85 -19.57 0.29 1.03
C ASP A 85 -19.54 -1.21 1.34
N LEU A 86 -18.36 -1.82 1.20
CA LEU A 86 -18.10 -3.17 1.68
C LEU A 86 -17.20 -3.11 2.91
N SER A 87 -17.74 -3.49 4.07
CA SER A 87 -17.01 -3.56 5.33
C SER A 87 -16.96 -4.98 5.87
N PHE A 88 -15.76 -5.53 5.86
CA PHE A 88 -15.41 -6.81 6.45
C PHE A 88 -14.63 -6.56 7.73
N THR A 89 -14.95 -7.30 8.79
CA THR A 89 -14.27 -7.17 10.07
C THR A 89 -14.09 -8.55 10.66
N GLN A 90 -12.87 -8.95 11.01
CA GLN A 90 -12.64 -10.27 11.59
C GLN A 90 -13.21 -11.39 10.70
N CYS A 91 -13.08 -11.24 9.38
CA CYS A 91 -13.57 -12.20 8.40
C CYS A 91 -12.41 -13.01 7.84
N HIS A 92 -12.68 -14.25 7.45
CA HIS A 92 -11.74 -15.12 6.75
C HIS A 92 -12.23 -15.36 5.32
N PHE A 93 -11.37 -15.18 4.32
CA PHE A 93 -11.66 -15.52 2.92
C PHE A 93 -10.84 -16.76 2.53
N THR A 94 -11.46 -17.73 1.85
CA THR A 94 -10.74 -18.90 1.36
C THR A 94 -9.96 -18.64 0.07
N ASP A 95 -10.40 -17.65 -0.71
CA ASP A 95 -9.88 -17.33 -2.04
C ASP A 95 -9.61 -15.83 -2.19
N VAL A 96 -8.83 -15.47 -3.20
CA VAL A 96 -8.55 -14.07 -3.56
C VAL A 96 -9.85 -13.33 -3.89
N LEU A 97 -10.02 -12.13 -3.34
CA LEU A 97 -11.12 -11.23 -3.69
C LEU A 97 -10.82 -10.54 -5.02
N GLU A 98 -11.72 -10.64 -5.99
CA GLU A 98 -11.54 -10.04 -7.32
C GLU A 98 -12.49 -8.87 -7.56
N LEU A 99 -11.89 -7.68 -7.73
CA LEU A 99 -12.54 -6.39 -7.94
C LEU A 99 -12.01 -5.68 -9.20
N VAL A 100 -11.36 -6.41 -10.12
CA VAL A 100 -10.80 -5.82 -11.35
C VAL A 100 -11.89 -5.07 -12.13
N ASN A 101 -11.64 -3.81 -12.48
CA ASN A 101 -12.59 -2.89 -13.13
C ASN A 101 -13.90 -2.65 -12.35
N ALA A 102 -13.99 -3.03 -11.07
CA ALA A 102 -15.17 -2.77 -10.27
C ALA A 102 -15.24 -1.29 -9.85
N ARG A 103 -16.45 -0.80 -9.60
CA ARG A 103 -16.68 0.50 -8.98
C ARG A 103 -17.57 0.36 -7.76
N MET A 104 -17.15 0.92 -6.63
CA MET A 104 -17.94 0.92 -5.39
C MET A 104 -17.68 2.14 -4.52
N ARG A 105 -18.47 2.31 -3.46
CA ARG A 105 -18.31 3.49 -2.58
C ARG A 105 -17.04 3.41 -1.75
N GLY A 106 -16.75 2.26 -1.13
CA GLY A 106 -15.59 2.12 -0.26
C GLY A 106 -15.36 0.68 0.11
N LEU A 107 -14.12 0.37 0.47
CA LEU A 107 -13.69 -0.98 0.81
C LEU A 107 -12.89 -0.96 2.11
N ILE A 108 -13.39 -1.67 3.11
CA ILE A 108 -12.86 -1.65 4.47
C ILE A 108 -12.64 -3.07 4.99
N PHE A 109 -11.39 -3.38 5.33
CA PHE A 109 -10.97 -4.57 6.06
C PHE A 109 -10.42 -4.19 7.43
N SER A 110 -10.81 -4.95 8.45
CA SER A 110 -10.37 -4.73 9.83
C SER A 110 -10.16 -6.06 10.53
N GLY A 111 -8.89 -6.43 10.75
CA GLY A 111 -8.47 -7.71 11.29
C GLY A 111 -8.97 -8.90 10.48
N CYS A 112 -8.95 -8.81 9.15
CA CYS A 112 -9.35 -9.90 8.28
C CYS A 112 -8.17 -10.82 7.93
N GLU A 113 -8.48 -12.01 7.44
CA GLU A 113 -7.54 -12.90 6.78
C GLU A 113 -8.01 -13.16 5.36
N LEU A 114 -7.14 -12.95 4.38
CA LEU A 114 -7.46 -13.20 2.98
C LEU A 114 -6.23 -13.60 2.16
N PRO A 115 -6.36 -14.45 1.14
CA PRO A 115 -5.22 -14.88 0.34
C PRO A 115 -4.60 -13.78 -0.52
N GLY A 116 -5.35 -12.72 -0.82
CA GLY A 116 -4.90 -11.61 -1.64
C GLY A 116 -6.08 -10.73 -2.07
N LEU A 117 -5.78 -9.65 -2.78
CA LEU A 117 -6.76 -8.72 -3.34
C LEU A 117 -6.36 -8.36 -4.76
N SER A 118 -7.20 -8.69 -5.74
CA SER A 118 -7.01 -8.30 -7.14
C SER A 118 -7.99 -7.17 -7.47
N ALA A 119 -7.51 -5.93 -7.51
CA ALA A 119 -8.34 -4.74 -7.64
C ALA A 119 -7.77 -3.75 -8.67
N ASP A 120 -7.22 -4.30 -9.76
CA ASP A 120 -6.73 -3.50 -10.89
C ASP A 120 -7.85 -2.68 -11.52
N ASN A 121 -7.57 -1.39 -11.76
CA ASN A 121 -8.51 -0.40 -12.29
C ASN A 121 -9.80 -0.28 -11.46
N VAL A 122 -9.78 -0.67 -10.17
CA VAL A 122 -10.93 -0.43 -9.28
C VAL A 122 -11.14 1.07 -9.12
N VAL A 123 -12.40 1.50 -9.08
CA VAL A 123 -12.78 2.88 -8.74
C VAL A 123 -13.50 2.88 -7.41
N LEU A 124 -12.92 3.51 -6.40
CA LEU A 124 -13.59 3.75 -5.12
C LEU A 124 -14.01 5.22 -5.02
N ASP A 125 -15.32 5.47 -4.87
CA ASP A 125 -15.83 6.84 -4.67
C ASP A 125 -15.47 7.42 -3.29
N GLY A 126 -14.95 6.60 -2.40
CA GLY A 126 -14.46 6.90 -1.07
C GLY A 126 -13.11 6.22 -0.84
N ALA A 127 -12.94 5.60 0.33
CA ALA A 127 -11.63 5.17 0.82
C ALA A 127 -11.38 3.66 0.71
N LEU A 128 -10.09 3.29 0.67
CA LEU A 128 -9.61 1.93 0.87
C LEU A 128 -8.90 1.82 2.22
N PHE A 129 -9.46 1.05 3.15
CA PHE A 129 -8.89 0.89 4.48
C PHE A 129 -8.60 -0.58 4.80
N ILE A 130 -7.34 -0.88 5.14
CA ILE A 130 -6.88 -2.20 5.58
C ILE A 130 -6.17 -2.00 6.91
N ARG A 131 -6.81 -2.46 7.98
CA ARG A 131 -6.45 -2.09 9.35
C ARG A 131 -6.51 -3.22 10.37
N ALA A 132 -6.08 -2.93 11.59
CA ALA A 132 -6.38 -3.69 12.81
C ALA A 132 -5.94 -5.16 12.75
N GLY A 133 -4.70 -5.40 12.34
CA GLY A 133 -4.09 -6.72 12.22
C GLY A 133 -4.56 -7.52 11.02
N THR A 134 -5.02 -6.88 9.93
CA THR A 134 -5.41 -7.60 8.71
C THR A 134 -4.19 -8.30 8.11
N ARG A 135 -4.35 -9.58 7.75
CA ARG A 135 -3.30 -10.42 7.18
C ARG A 135 -3.65 -10.85 5.77
N MET A 136 -2.73 -10.60 4.84
CA MET A 136 -2.76 -11.12 3.48
C MET A 136 -1.61 -12.08 3.25
N SER A 137 -1.89 -13.28 2.74
CA SER A 137 -0.86 -14.30 2.42
C SER A 137 -0.40 -14.28 0.97
N GLY A 138 -0.79 -13.26 0.21
CA GLY A 138 -0.50 -13.09 -1.20
C GLY A 138 -0.56 -11.61 -1.57
N GLU A 139 -0.35 -11.34 -2.85
CA GLU A 139 -0.24 -9.98 -3.39
C GLU A 139 -1.54 -9.18 -3.28
N MET A 140 -1.37 -7.87 -3.10
CA MET A 140 -2.40 -6.86 -3.29
C MET A 140 -2.13 -6.09 -4.59
N SER A 141 -2.94 -6.34 -5.61
CA SER A 141 -2.86 -5.65 -6.90
C SER A 141 -3.88 -4.51 -6.97
N LEU A 142 -3.38 -3.31 -7.24
CA LEU A 142 -4.12 -2.04 -7.34
C LEU A 142 -3.65 -1.26 -8.58
N SER A 143 -3.19 -1.97 -9.62
CA SER A 143 -2.67 -1.35 -10.84
C SER A 143 -3.74 -0.48 -11.49
N GLY A 144 -3.45 0.80 -11.70
CA GLY A 144 -4.39 1.77 -12.29
C GLY A 144 -5.62 2.07 -11.42
N ALA A 145 -5.65 1.68 -10.14
CA ALA A 145 -6.78 1.96 -9.26
C ALA A 145 -6.98 3.47 -9.04
N HIS A 146 -8.24 3.91 -8.91
CA HIS A 146 -8.61 5.29 -8.62
C HIS A 146 -9.41 5.35 -7.32
N ILE A 147 -8.87 6.01 -6.31
CA ILE A 147 -9.43 6.10 -4.96
C ILE A 147 -9.73 7.58 -4.67
N ASN A 148 -11.01 7.94 -4.55
CA ASN A 148 -11.42 9.33 -4.32
C ASN A 148 -11.19 9.79 -2.86
N GLY A 149 -11.03 8.87 -1.93
CA GLY A 149 -10.67 9.13 -0.55
C GLY A 149 -9.22 8.76 -0.23
N ASP A 150 -8.98 8.51 1.05
CA ASP A 150 -7.67 8.06 1.53
C ASP A 150 -7.46 6.57 1.28
N VAL A 151 -6.18 6.19 1.21
CA VAL A 151 -5.75 4.78 1.29
C VAL A 151 -4.98 4.59 2.59
N GLN A 152 -5.44 3.67 3.44
CA GLN A 152 -4.76 3.32 4.70
C GLN A 152 -4.41 1.83 4.71
N LEU A 153 -3.10 1.54 4.72
CA LEU A 153 -2.53 0.22 4.96
C LEU A 153 -1.75 0.29 6.27
N VAL A 154 -2.48 0.16 7.38
CA VAL A 154 -2.01 0.52 8.73
C VAL A 154 -2.30 -0.64 9.67
N ASP A 155 -1.32 -1.11 10.45
CA ASP A 155 -1.47 -2.30 11.28
C ASP A 155 -1.90 -3.53 10.46
N CYS A 156 -1.09 -3.90 9.47
CA CYS A 156 -1.36 -5.06 8.62
C CYS A 156 -0.09 -5.74 8.13
N SER A 157 -0.23 -7.00 7.68
CA SER A 157 0.87 -7.77 7.10
C SER A 157 0.49 -8.35 5.75
N ILE A 158 1.35 -8.17 4.74
CA ILE A 158 1.16 -8.70 3.39
C ILE A 158 2.36 -9.56 3.04
N LEU A 159 2.19 -10.87 3.11
CA LEU A 159 3.25 -11.85 2.95
C LEU A 159 3.08 -12.55 1.61
N SER A 160 3.49 -11.88 0.53
CA SER A 160 3.39 -12.46 -0.80
C SER A 160 4.45 -13.54 -1.02
N GLN A 161 4.12 -14.47 -1.91
CA GLN A 161 5.07 -15.42 -2.51
C GLN A 161 5.48 -14.98 -3.92
N THR A 162 4.84 -13.93 -4.47
CA THR A 162 5.17 -13.27 -5.74
C THR A 162 6.13 -12.11 -5.53
N GLN A 163 6.57 -11.48 -6.62
CA GLN A 163 7.51 -10.36 -6.60
C GLN A 163 7.11 -9.23 -5.67
N ASP A 164 5.83 -8.87 -5.72
CA ASP A 164 5.30 -7.71 -5.05
C ASP A 164 4.39 -8.14 -3.91
N ALA A 165 4.52 -7.46 -2.76
CA ALA A 165 3.50 -7.50 -1.72
C ALA A 165 2.34 -6.58 -2.13
N ILE A 166 2.68 -5.40 -2.66
CA ILE A 166 1.73 -4.43 -3.19
C ILE A 166 2.17 -4.05 -4.58
N PHE A 167 1.32 -4.32 -5.57
CA PHE A 167 1.53 -3.92 -6.96
C PHE A 167 0.52 -2.84 -7.34
N ALA A 168 0.94 -1.57 -7.30
CA ALA A 168 0.07 -0.42 -7.51
C ALA A 168 0.64 0.62 -8.50
N PRO A 169 1.14 0.21 -9.69
CA PRO A 169 1.59 1.17 -10.68
C PRO A 169 0.41 2.01 -11.20
N SER A 170 0.65 3.29 -11.43
CA SER A 170 -0.34 4.27 -11.93
C SER A 170 -1.60 4.41 -11.08
N MET A 171 -1.55 4.01 -9.79
CA MET A 171 -2.63 4.27 -8.86
C MET A 171 -2.82 5.78 -8.65
N THR A 172 -4.07 6.22 -8.52
CA THR A 172 -4.42 7.60 -8.18
C THR A 172 -5.18 7.61 -6.85
N VAL A 173 -4.74 8.46 -5.93
CA VAL A 173 -5.37 8.69 -4.63
C VAL A 173 -5.68 10.18 -4.52
N GLU A 174 -6.97 10.52 -4.55
CA GLU A 174 -7.43 11.89 -4.40
C GLU A 174 -7.29 12.39 -2.95
N GLY A 175 -7.21 11.46 -1.99
CA GLY A 175 -6.84 11.72 -0.60
C GLY A 175 -5.33 11.64 -0.34
N SER A 176 -4.99 11.14 0.85
CA SER A 176 -3.62 10.79 1.26
C SER A 176 -3.40 9.27 1.26
N LEU A 177 -2.14 8.85 1.11
CA LEU A 177 -1.71 7.47 1.25
C LEU A 177 -0.97 7.28 2.57
N TYR A 178 -1.43 6.34 3.41
CA TYR A 178 -0.82 6.00 4.69
C TYR A 178 -0.36 4.55 4.69
N LEU A 179 0.95 4.36 4.87
CA LEU A 179 1.59 3.05 4.98
C LEU A 179 2.26 2.91 6.35
N GLY A 180 1.89 1.83 7.04
CA GLY A 180 2.45 1.39 8.31
C GLY A 180 1.80 2.06 9.51
N ASN A 181 2.04 3.34 9.72
CA ASN A 181 1.49 4.09 10.84
C ASN A 181 0.47 5.15 10.40
N TYR A 182 -0.57 5.35 11.20
CA TYR A 182 -1.47 6.49 11.05
C TYR A 182 -1.02 7.63 11.99
N PRO A 183 -0.55 8.77 11.47
CA PRO A 183 0.11 9.80 12.30
C PRO A 183 -0.82 10.49 13.30
N TYR A 184 -2.13 10.30 13.15
CA TYR A 184 -3.14 10.91 14.02
C TYR A 184 -3.71 9.94 15.06
N SER A 185 -3.22 8.69 15.13
CA SER A 185 -3.55 7.77 16.23
C SER A 185 -2.56 7.90 17.39
N GLY A 186 -3.06 7.66 18.61
CA GLY A 186 -2.19 7.51 19.78
C GLY A 186 -1.47 6.15 19.84
N GLU A 187 -1.89 5.21 19.00
CA GLU A 187 -1.28 3.89 18.87
C GLU A 187 -0.22 3.90 17.75
N VAL A 188 0.89 3.21 18.00
CA VAL A 188 1.93 2.98 17.00
C VAL A 188 1.60 1.70 16.26
N THR A 189 1.44 1.82 14.95
CA THR A 189 1.03 0.74 14.04
C THR A 189 2.11 0.54 12.98
N SER A 190 2.13 -0.64 12.35
CA SER A 190 3.15 -0.99 11.34
C SER A 190 2.54 -1.65 10.11
N LEU A 191 3.33 -1.69 9.04
CA LEU A 191 3.04 -2.46 7.83
C LEU A 191 4.23 -3.38 7.60
N THR A 192 3.97 -4.68 7.64
CA THR A 192 5.02 -5.69 7.39
C THR A 192 4.77 -6.35 6.05
N CYS A 193 5.75 -6.33 5.16
CA CYS A 193 5.65 -6.91 3.84
C CYS A 193 6.76 -7.91 3.56
N LYS A 194 6.41 -8.99 2.86
CA LYS A 194 7.36 -9.83 2.14
C LYS A 194 7.03 -9.73 0.65
N GLY A 195 8.00 -9.24 -0.13
CA GLY A 195 7.77 -8.75 -1.48
C GLY A 195 7.81 -7.23 -1.57
N ALA A 196 8.00 -6.71 -2.78
CA ALA A 196 8.17 -5.29 -3.02
C ALA A 196 6.88 -4.47 -2.83
N LEU A 197 7.03 -3.20 -2.48
CA LEU A 197 5.94 -2.21 -2.48
C LEU A 197 6.09 -1.31 -3.70
N PHE A 198 5.31 -1.55 -4.75
CA PHE A 198 5.50 -0.96 -6.05
C PHE A 198 4.44 0.08 -6.40
N PHE A 199 4.73 1.36 -6.15
CA PHE A 199 3.87 2.52 -6.41
C PHE A 199 4.38 3.40 -7.56
N LEU A 200 4.85 2.76 -8.63
CA LEU A 200 5.36 3.45 -9.82
C LEU A 200 4.32 4.41 -10.40
N SER A 201 4.68 5.66 -10.64
CA SER A 201 3.79 6.69 -11.20
C SER A 201 2.50 6.92 -10.40
N LEU A 202 2.52 6.66 -9.08
CA LEU A 202 1.46 7.05 -8.16
C LEU A 202 1.14 8.54 -8.29
N ALA A 203 -0.14 8.92 -8.29
CA ALA A 203 -0.57 10.30 -8.15
C ALA A 203 -1.36 10.48 -6.85
N THR A 204 -0.94 11.41 -5.99
CA THR A 204 -1.67 11.78 -4.77
C THR A 204 -1.92 13.29 -4.72
N LYS A 205 -3.15 13.71 -4.43
CA LYS A 205 -3.47 15.15 -4.25
C LYS A 205 -3.08 15.70 -2.88
N HIS A 206 -2.85 14.81 -1.92
CA HIS A 206 -2.38 15.18 -0.60
C HIS A 206 -1.07 14.46 -0.30
N ASP A 207 -0.95 13.94 0.91
CA ASP A 207 0.31 13.50 1.48
C ASP A 207 0.51 11.99 1.28
N VAL A 208 1.77 11.57 1.31
CA VAL A 208 2.18 10.17 1.39
C VAL A 208 2.98 9.98 2.67
N PHE A 209 2.47 9.14 3.56
CA PHE A 209 3.14 8.72 4.79
C PHE A 209 3.63 7.29 4.65
N VAL A 210 4.93 7.11 4.72
CA VAL A 210 5.63 5.82 4.74
C VAL A 210 6.38 5.77 6.06
N THR A 211 5.73 5.18 7.05
CA THR A 211 6.24 5.19 8.43
C THR A 211 6.03 3.86 9.11
N ASN A 212 7.07 3.38 9.80
CA ASN A 212 7.02 2.06 10.45
C ASN A 212 6.67 0.94 9.47
N VAL A 213 7.20 1.05 8.25
CA VAL A 213 7.10 0.01 7.21
C VAL A 213 8.32 -0.89 7.31
N ALA A 214 8.09 -2.18 7.48
CA ALA A 214 9.11 -3.21 7.41
C ALA A 214 8.91 -4.03 6.13
N THR A 215 9.92 -4.06 5.26
CA THR A 215 9.85 -4.88 4.04
C THR A 215 11.19 -5.52 3.70
N SER A 216 11.10 -6.67 3.04
CA SER A 216 12.22 -7.38 2.45
C SER A 216 11.83 -7.87 1.06
N VAL A 217 12.74 -7.70 0.10
CA VAL A 217 12.63 -8.39 -1.20
C VAL A 217 12.61 -9.91 -0.99
N GLN A 218 12.00 -10.65 -1.92
CA GLN A 218 12.05 -12.10 -1.87
C GLN A 218 13.31 -12.60 -2.60
N ASP A 219 13.98 -13.58 -2.01
CA ASP A 219 15.22 -14.14 -2.55
C ASP A 219 14.98 -15.09 -3.74
N GLU A 220 13.83 -15.78 -3.75
CA GLU A 220 13.44 -16.75 -4.78
C GLU A 220 11.94 -16.64 -5.06
N PHE A 221 11.58 -16.30 -6.30
CA PHE A 221 10.23 -16.50 -6.82
C PHE A 221 10.23 -17.80 -7.61
N GLY A 222 9.23 -18.67 -7.38
CA GLY A 222 8.99 -19.81 -8.27
C GLY A 222 8.87 -19.33 -9.72
N ALA A 223 9.08 -20.22 -10.70
CA ALA A 223 9.21 -19.93 -12.14
C ALA A 223 8.03 -19.20 -12.85
N GLY A 224 7.13 -18.55 -12.10
CA GLY A 224 6.00 -17.74 -12.57
C GLY A 224 6.18 -16.23 -12.36
N GLY A 225 7.40 -15.70 -12.28
CA GLY A 225 7.62 -14.26 -12.38
C GLY A 225 7.14 -13.76 -13.75
N ILE A 226 5.97 -13.12 -13.80
CA ILE A 226 5.32 -12.67 -15.04
C ILE A 226 6.12 -11.55 -15.71
N PHE A 227 6.89 -10.79 -14.93
CA PHE A 227 7.64 -9.64 -15.41
C PHE A 227 9.14 -9.91 -15.45
N GLN A 228 9.77 -9.60 -16.60
CA GLN A 228 11.23 -9.52 -16.69
C GLN A 228 11.71 -8.29 -15.91
N ALA A 229 12.90 -8.38 -15.30
CA ALA A 229 13.50 -7.24 -14.62
C ALA A 229 13.65 -6.08 -15.63
N THR A 230 13.02 -4.95 -15.31
CA THR A 230 13.21 -3.66 -15.98
C THR A 230 14.08 -2.76 -15.10
N GLU A 231 14.55 -1.64 -15.64
CA GLU A 231 15.31 -0.64 -14.87
C GLU A 231 14.52 -0.12 -13.66
N GLU A 232 13.19 -0.05 -13.76
CA GLU A 232 12.32 0.56 -12.75
C GLU A 232 11.58 -0.46 -11.86
N HIS A 233 11.41 -1.69 -12.33
CA HIS A 233 10.89 -2.84 -11.59
C HIS A 233 11.88 -3.99 -11.72
N GLY A 234 12.65 -4.23 -10.66
CA GLY A 234 13.72 -5.21 -10.64
C GLY A 234 13.65 -6.08 -9.39
N ARG A 235 14.38 -7.20 -9.42
CA ARG A 235 14.42 -8.17 -8.32
C ARG A 235 14.90 -7.57 -6.99
N ASP A 236 15.65 -6.48 -7.06
CA ASP A 236 16.23 -5.82 -5.89
C ASP A 236 15.45 -4.59 -5.42
N ILE A 237 14.31 -4.24 -6.01
CA ILE A 237 13.50 -3.11 -5.53
C ILE A 237 12.66 -3.55 -4.32
N ALA A 238 12.86 -2.93 -3.15
CA ALA A 238 12.05 -3.19 -1.97
C ALA A 238 10.81 -2.28 -1.90
N LEU A 239 11.00 -1.01 -2.29
CA LEU A 239 9.96 0.00 -2.27
C LEU A 239 10.21 1.00 -3.40
N SER A 240 9.20 1.26 -4.21
CA SER A 240 9.29 2.21 -5.32
C SER A 240 8.15 3.21 -5.27
N PHE A 241 8.51 4.49 -5.25
CA PHE A 241 7.65 5.62 -5.64
C PHE A 241 8.22 6.30 -6.88
N ALA A 242 8.93 5.56 -7.74
CA ALA A 242 9.48 6.13 -8.96
C ALA A 242 8.38 6.84 -9.77
N ARG A 243 8.68 8.05 -10.25
CA ARG A 243 7.76 8.93 -11.00
C ARG A 243 6.47 9.30 -10.26
N ALA A 244 6.39 9.07 -8.95
CA ALA A 244 5.23 9.47 -8.16
C ALA A 244 5.06 11.00 -8.16
N ARG A 245 3.82 11.47 -8.24
CA ARG A 245 3.44 12.87 -8.12
C ARG A 245 2.65 13.05 -6.84
N ILE A 246 3.27 13.66 -5.85
CA ILE A 246 2.72 13.87 -4.52
C ILE A 246 2.51 15.37 -4.37
N GLU A 247 1.28 15.86 -4.46
CA GLU A 247 1.04 17.31 -4.37
C GLU A 247 1.38 17.88 -2.99
N GLY A 248 1.30 17.05 -1.94
CA GLY A 248 1.63 17.42 -0.57
C GLY A 248 3.03 16.98 -0.11
N LEU A 249 3.06 16.43 1.10
CA LEU A 249 4.23 15.96 1.81
C LEU A 249 4.52 14.50 1.49
N LEU A 250 5.77 14.19 1.14
CA LEU A 250 6.33 12.84 1.29
C LEU A 250 6.98 12.73 2.68
N PHE A 251 6.35 11.97 3.57
CA PHE A 251 6.88 11.64 4.89
C PHE A 251 7.40 10.21 4.89
N PHE A 252 8.71 10.05 5.07
CA PHE A 252 9.43 8.78 4.97
C PHE A 252 10.37 8.62 6.15
N LYS A 253 9.98 7.84 7.17
CA LYS A 253 10.75 7.73 8.42
C LYS A 253 10.47 6.45 9.19
N ASP A 254 11.42 6.00 9.99
CA ASP A 254 11.28 4.89 10.93
C ASP A 254 10.96 3.57 10.17
N ASN A 255 11.51 3.43 8.97
CA ASN A 255 11.28 2.27 8.10
C ASN A 255 12.43 1.26 8.19
N GLN A 256 12.09 -0.02 8.11
CA GLN A 256 13.04 -1.13 8.18
C GLN A 256 13.08 -1.85 6.84
N ILE A 257 13.99 -1.43 5.95
CA ILE A 257 14.18 -2.05 4.65
C ILE A 257 15.34 -3.04 4.78
N GLY A 258 15.04 -4.32 5.00
CA GLY A 258 16.05 -5.32 5.35
C GLY A 258 17.00 -5.66 4.19
N ARG A 259 16.47 -5.68 2.96
CA ARG A 259 17.22 -5.88 1.71
C ARG A 259 16.48 -5.20 0.57
N GLY A 260 17.25 -4.65 -0.37
CA GLY A 260 16.75 -4.04 -1.59
C GLY A 260 16.86 -2.52 -1.62
N ILE A 261 16.46 -1.95 -2.74
CA ILE A 261 16.63 -0.54 -3.10
C ILE A 261 15.31 0.19 -2.84
N VAL A 262 15.41 1.38 -2.26
CA VAL A 262 14.33 2.37 -2.26
C VAL A 262 14.45 3.23 -3.52
N ASN A 263 13.42 3.22 -4.36
CA ASN A 263 13.43 3.96 -5.61
C ASN A 263 12.49 5.16 -5.58
N LEU A 264 13.05 6.37 -5.59
CA LEU A 264 12.31 7.64 -5.68
C LEU A 264 12.63 8.38 -7.00
N SER A 265 13.18 7.68 -8.00
CA SER A 265 13.62 8.30 -9.25
C SER A 265 12.47 9.01 -9.96
N GLY A 266 12.69 10.25 -10.38
CA GLY A 266 11.68 11.07 -11.06
C GLY A 266 10.46 11.47 -10.22
N ALA A 267 10.40 11.11 -8.94
CA ALA A 267 9.30 11.47 -8.07
C ALA A 267 9.28 12.99 -7.79
N ARG A 268 8.12 13.52 -7.44
CA ARG A 268 7.92 14.95 -7.15
C ARG A 268 7.05 15.10 -5.93
N CYS A 269 7.48 15.93 -4.98
CA CYS A 269 6.65 16.30 -3.82
C CYS A 269 6.76 17.79 -3.48
N ALA A 270 5.74 18.39 -2.88
CA ALA A 270 5.87 19.77 -2.41
C ALA A 270 6.85 19.84 -1.21
N ARG A 271 6.69 18.94 -0.25
CA ARG A 271 7.56 18.88 0.93
C ARG A 271 8.15 17.49 1.12
N LEU A 272 9.39 17.44 1.59
CA LEU A 272 10.09 16.21 1.93
C LEU A 272 10.38 16.15 3.43
N ARG A 273 9.98 15.04 4.06
CA ARG A 273 10.47 14.60 5.37
C ARG A 273 11.04 13.21 5.19
N ASP A 274 12.35 13.09 5.30
CA ASP A 274 13.07 11.84 5.16
C ASP A 274 13.89 11.53 6.42
N GLU A 275 14.63 10.42 6.34
CA GLU A 275 15.52 9.90 7.37
C GLU A 275 16.96 9.80 6.81
N PRO A 276 17.70 10.93 6.73
CA PRO A 276 19.08 10.93 6.26
C PRO A 276 20.04 10.30 7.29
N GLU A 277 19.61 10.01 8.52
CA GLU A 277 20.34 9.25 9.53
C GLU A 277 19.33 8.51 10.41
N GLY A 278 19.66 7.29 10.85
CA GLY A 278 18.81 6.48 11.71
C GLY A 278 19.13 5.00 11.63
N PRO A 279 18.67 4.18 12.59
CA PRO A 279 18.98 2.74 12.63
C PRO A 279 18.44 1.96 11.42
N GLY A 280 17.36 2.44 10.79
CA GLY A 280 16.79 1.85 9.59
C GLY A 280 17.32 2.44 8.27
N ALA A 281 18.09 3.52 8.32
CA ALA A 281 18.45 4.34 7.17
C ALA A 281 19.78 3.91 6.51
N SER A 282 19.90 2.64 6.12
CA SER A 282 21.13 2.05 5.56
C SER A 282 20.97 1.46 4.16
N TYR A 283 19.75 1.44 3.63
CA TYR A 283 19.45 0.87 2.32
C TYR A 283 19.93 1.76 1.16
N PRO A 284 20.29 1.17 0.00
CA PRO A 284 20.55 1.95 -1.21
C PRO A 284 19.30 2.69 -1.68
N ILE A 285 19.48 3.91 -2.19
CA ILE A 285 18.38 4.78 -2.63
C ILE A 285 18.65 5.40 -4.00
N ARG A 286 17.67 5.31 -4.90
CA ARG A 286 17.71 6.00 -6.21
C ARG A 286 16.95 7.31 -6.12
N LEU A 287 17.66 8.41 -6.38
CA LEU A 287 17.15 9.78 -6.24
C LEU A 287 17.20 10.56 -7.57
N GLU A 288 17.67 9.96 -8.65
CA GLU A 288 17.80 10.64 -9.94
C GLU A 288 16.45 11.21 -10.40
N GLY A 289 16.40 12.51 -10.68
CA GLY A 289 15.19 13.21 -11.09
C GLY A 289 14.18 13.46 -9.98
N LEU A 290 14.45 13.05 -8.73
CA LEU A 290 13.64 13.45 -7.58
C LEU A 290 13.65 14.97 -7.46
N THR A 291 12.47 15.56 -7.29
CA THR A 291 12.31 17.00 -7.03
C THR A 291 11.40 17.25 -5.83
N TYR A 292 11.76 18.27 -5.06
CA TYR A 292 10.98 18.76 -3.93
C TYR A 292 11.13 20.26 -3.76
N GLU A 293 10.11 20.94 -3.24
CA GLU A 293 10.13 22.40 -3.09
C GLU A 293 10.75 22.83 -1.75
N GLY A 294 10.64 21.99 -0.71
CA GLY A 294 11.24 22.28 0.58
C GLY A 294 11.23 21.11 1.55
N PHE A 295 11.93 21.26 2.67
CA PHE A 295 11.91 20.29 3.75
C PHE A 295 10.76 20.57 4.72
N SER A 296 10.08 19.54 5.23
CA SER A 296 9.09 19.70 6.31
C SER A 296 9.73 20.23 7.62
N GLN A 297 8.93 20.49 8.65
CA GLN A 297 9.46 20.86 9.96
C GLN A 297 10.30 19.74 10.59
N HIS A 298 11.36 20.11 11.31
CA HIS A 298 12.28 19.21 12.00
C HIS A 298 13.02 18.21 11.11
N THR A 299 12.97 18.39 9.79
CA THR A 299 13.85 17.64 8.88
C THR A 299 15.31 18.00 9.16
N ASP A 300 16.17 16.99 9.29
CA ASP A 300 17.61 17.21 9.45
C ASP A 300 18.19 17.78 8.16
N THR A 301 18.77 18.97 8.20
CA THR A 301 19.40 19.63 7.04
C THR A 301 20.91 19.70 7.14
N SER A 302 21.54 18.95 8.04
CA SER A 302 23.00 18.89 8.19
C SER A 302 23.65 18.46 6.88
N VAL A 303 24.62 19.24 6.40
CA VAL A 303 25.36 18.95 5.15
C VAL A 303 25.97 17.56 5.19
N GLN A 304 26.56 17.17 6.31
CA GLN A 304 27.22 15.88 6.46
C GLN A 304 26.24 14.72 6.23
N ASN A 305 25.11 14.74 6.93
CA ASN A 305 24.09 13.69 6.83
C ASN A 305 23.43 13.69 5.45
N ARG A 306 23.28 14.87 4.84
CA ARG A 306 22.70 15.01 3.50
C ARG A 306 23.61 14.50 2.39
N LEU A 307 24.92 14.76 2.47
CA LEU A 307 25.90 14.20 1.54
C LEU A 307 25.95 12.67 1.68
N ALA A 308 26.01 12.15 2.92
CA ALA A 308 25.96 10.72 3.18
C ALA A 308 24.67 10.09 2.63
N TRP A 309 23.53 10.78 2.72
CA TRP A 309 22.26 10.33 2.13
C TRP A 309 22.31 10.26 0.59
N LEU A 310 22.93 11.23 -0.08
CA LEU A 310 23.13 11.20 -1.54
C LEU A 310 24.13 10.12 -1.99
N GLU A 311 25.09 9.79 -1.14
CA GLU A 311 26.08 8.73 -1.39
C GLU A 311 25.51 7.32 -1.29
N ARG A 312 24.33 7.12 -0.67
CA ARG A 312 23.61 5.83 -0.64
C ARG A 312 23.06 5.37 -1.99
N ARG A 313 23.50 5.97 -3.10
CA ARG A 313 23.13 5.48 -4.43
C ARG A 313 23.58 4.02 -4.61
N PRO A 314 22.85 3.19 -5.37
CA PRO A 314 23.33 1.86 -5.74
C PRO A 314 24.69 1.94 -6.45
N GLU A 315 25.61 1.00 -6.18
CA GLU A 315 26.99 1.02 -6.72
C GLU A 315 27.04 1.02 -8.25
N GLU A 316 26.08 0.36 -8.89
CA GLU A 316 25.94 0.27 -10.34
C GLU A 316 25.56 1.61 -10.99
N MET A 317 25.07 2.58 -10.19
CA MET A 317 24.61 3.87 -10.68
C MET A 317 25.76 4.89 -10.73
N GLY A 318 25.92 5.52 -11.90
CA GLY A 318 26.86 6.60 -12.10
C GLY A 318 26.56 7.83 -11.25
N PHE A 319 27.57 8.69 -11.10
CA PHE A 319 27.38 9.98 -10.43
C PHE A 319 26.34 10.85 -11.17
N THR A 320 25.44 11.48 -10.41
CA THR A 320 24.39 12.35 -10.94
C THR A 320 24.46 13.72 -10.27
N ALA A 321 24.90 14.75 -10.99
CA ALA A 321 25.00 16.12 -10.46
C ALA A 321 23.65 16.70 -10.01
N GLN A 322 22.57 16.33 -10.72
CA GLN A 322 21.22 16.85 -10.48
C GLN A 322 20.74 16.64 -9.03
N THR A 323 21.10 15.54 -8.37
CA THR A 323 20.66 15.26 -6.99
C THR A 323 21.29 16.22 -5.98
N TYR A 324 22.55 16.59 -6.21
CA TYR A 324 23.28 17.59 -5.42
C TYR A 324 22.75 19.00 -5.68
N GLU A 325 22.52 19.35 -6.94
CA GLU A 325 21.96 20.65 -7.33
C GLU A 325 20.56 20.87 -6.75
N GLN A 326 19.72 19.83 -6.77
CA GLN A 326 18.39 19.84 -6.17
C GLN A 326 18.45 20.13 -4.67
N LEU A 327 19.33 19.45 -3.92
CA LEU A 327 19.53 19.70 -2.50
C LEU A 327 20.05 21.13 -2.24
N ALA A 328 21.09 21.55 -2.97
CA ALA A 328 21.67 22.88 -2.82
C ALA A 328 20.64 24.00 -3.09
N ARG A 329 19.80 23.83 -4.11
CA ARG A 329 18.69 24.75 -4.41
C ARG A 329 17.74 24.92 -3.23
N VAL A 330 17.34 23.82 -2.60
CA VAL A 330 16.41 23.85 -1.45
C VAL A 330 17.08 24.46 -0.21
N LEU A 331 18.34 24.13 0.06
CA LEU A 331 19.12 24.76 1.15
C LEU A 331 19.26 26.28 0.93
N MET A 332 19.49 26.73 -0.31
CA MET A 332 19.53 28.16 -0.66
C MET A 332 18.19 28.86 -0.37
N GLN A 333 17.07 28.25 -0.76
CA GLN A 333 15.72 28.78 -0.53
C GLN A 333 15.39 28.84 0.97
N ASN A 334 15.90 27.91 1.77
CA ASN A 334 15.79 27.91 3.23
C ASN A 334 16.76 28.89 3.92
N GLY A 335 17.56 29.66 3.17
CA GLY A 335 18.53 30.61 3.70
C GLY A 335 19.87 30.02 4.14
N GLN A 336 20.08 28.71 3.97
CA GLN A 336 21.30 27.98 4.34
C GLN A 336 22.36 28.06 3.22
N ARG A 337 22.80 29.29 2.93
CA ARG A 337 23.67 29.58 1.77
C ARG A 337 25.08 28.98 1.87
N ALA A 338 25.62 28.87 3.08
CA ALA A 338 26.93 28.25 3.28
C ALA A 338 26.86 26.75 2.96
N ASP A 339 25.86 26.07 3.50
CA ASP A 339 25.61 24.65 3.32
C ASP A 339 25.36 24.28 1.87
N ALA A 340 24.56 25.07 1.16
CA ALA A 340 24.33 24.87 -0.27
C ALA A 340 25.62 24.92 -1.11
N ARG A 341 26.55 25.84 -0.79
CA ARG A 341 27.85 25.91 -1.47
C ARG A 341 28.71 24.68 -1.15
N SER A 342 28.72 24.23 0.10
CA SER A 342 29.43 23.01 0.50
C SER A 342 28.93 21.78 -0.26
N VAL A 343 27.61 21.64 -0.45
CA VAL A 343 27.01 20.56 -1.25
C VAL A 343 27.49 20.61 -2.71
N LEU A 344 27.53 21.79 -3.33
CA LEU A 344 28.00 21.95 -4.71
C LEU A 344 29.50 21.69 -4.88
N CYS A 345 30.33 22.05 -3.89
CA CYS A 345 31.75 21.69 -3.90
C CYS A 345 31.95 20.18 -3.83
N GLY A 346 31.25 19.49 -2.91
CA GLY A 346 31.32 18.03 -2.80
C GLY A 346 30.89 17.30 -4.08
N SER A 347 29.92 17.87 -4.81
CA SER A 347 29.52 17.41 -6.15
C SER A 347 30.65 17.51 -7.18
N ALA A 348 31.39 18.62 -7.20
CA ALA A 348 32.48 18.85 -8.15
C ALA A 348 33.69 17.93 -7.89
N ASP A 349 34.01 17.70 -6.62
CA ASP A 349 35.09 16.78 -6.23
C ASP A 349 34.77 15.36 -6.73
N HIS A 350 33.55 14.86 -6.51
CA HIS A 350 33.13 13.54 -7.00
C HIS A 350 33.11 13.43 -8.52
N TRP A 351 32.69 14.48 -9.23
CA TRP A 351 32.71 14.50 -10.69
C TRP A 351 34.15 14.41 -11.23
N SER A 352 35.11 15.07 -10.58
CA SER A 352 36.52 15.05 -11.00
C SER A 352 37.18 13.67 -10.88
N TRP A 353 36.74 12.82 -9.94
CA TRP A 353 37.22 11.45 -9.79
C TRP A 353 36.64 10.46 -10.82
N HIS A 354 35.52 10.80 -11.47
CA HIS A 354 34.84 9.92 -12.43
C HIS A 354 35.11 10.26 -13.90
N VAL A 355 35.73 11.42 -14.19
CA VAL A 355 36.05 11.90 -15.55
C VAL A 355 37.53 11.69 -15.92
N LEU A 356 38.34 11.22 -14.98
CA LEU A 356 39.74 10.78 -15.16
C LEU A 356 39.82 9.26 -15.11
#